data_AF-A0A6N7CY83-F1
#
_entry.id   AF-A0A6N7CY83-F1
#
_cell.length_a   1.000
_cell.length_b   1.000
_cell.length_c   1.000
_cell.angle_alpha   90.00
_cell.angle_beta   90.00
_cell.angle_gamma   90.00
#
_symmetry.space_group_name_H-M   'P 1'
#
loop_
_entity.id
_entity.type
_entity.pdbx_description
1 polymer ?
#
loop_
_entity_poly.entity_id
_entity_poly.type
_entity_poly.pdbx_seq_one_letter_code
_entity_poly.pdbx_strand_id
1 'polypeptide(L)'
;MVDNRSNSLCTTRSEYQYLLGHAYMGAVFATAVFDLLLEDTQYSHHRVALEQLRDLEATLQHHLASLYTDRSASPRMDTDTRAEDYTRSIRRLGWGEMMTATTSFGNASLCRLHQLRVLAPQPDRSLYSTLIHLEGNLITLAKDATDSRPTTRLVSILPGSRRPERLNMTHHLDQLQKAGA
;
A
#
# COMPACT_ATOMS: atom_id res chain seq x y z
N MET A 1 40.37 15.66 -27.31
CA MET A 1 39.84 16.01 -25.96
C MET A 1 38.71 15.04 -25.67
N VAL A 2 38.94 14.07 -24.78
CA VAL A 2 37.92 13.13 -24.34
C VAL A 2 37.72 13.41 -22.85
N ASP A 3 36.64 14.10 -22.53
CA ASP A 3 36.21 14.34 -21.15
C ASP A 3 35.78 13.01 -20.56
N ASN A 4 36.73 12.34 -19.91
CA ASN A 4 36.51 11.13 -19.13
C ASN A 4 35.91 11.56 -17.77
N ARG A 5 34.66 12.04 -17.78
CA ARG A 5 33.91 12.28 -16.54
C ARG A 5 33.54 10.92 -15.97
N SER A 6 34.36 10.45 -15.04
CA SER A 6 33.96 9.44 -14.08
C SER A 6 32.69 9.93 -13.39
N ASN A 7 31.54 9.40 -13.79
CA ASN A 7 30.28 9.50 -13.04
C ASN A 7 30.44 8.72 -11.73
N SER A 8 31.26 9.23 -10.83
CA SER A 8 31.27 8.84 -9.43
C SER A 8 30.00 9.43 -8.83
N LEU A 9 28.94 8.62 -8.79
CA LEU A 9 27.82 8.85 -7.88
C LEU A 9 28.37 8.75 -6.46
N CYS A 10 28.98 9.84 -5.99
CA CYS A 10 29.35 10.03 -4.60
C CYS A 10 28.07 10.34 -3.83
N THR A 11 27.21 9.34 -3.67
CA THR A 11 26.08 9.39 -2.76
C THR A 11 26.61 9.32 -1.34
N THR A 12 26.38 10.39 -0.58
CA THR A 12 26.97 10.60 0.74
C THR A 12 26.30 9.70 1.78
N ARG A 13 27.06 9.23 2.77
CA ARG A 13 26.59 8.45 3.93
C ARG A 13 25.30 9.02 4.57
N SER A 14 25.13 10.34 4.52
CA SER A 14 23.94 11.06 4.99
C SER A 14 22.67 10.72 4.21
N GLU A 15 22.74 10.52 2.90
CA GLU A 15 21.58 10.16 2.08
C GLU A 15 21.09 8.75 2.40
N TYR A 16 22.03 7.79 2.51
CA TYR A 16 21.70 6.43 2.92
C TYR A 16 21.01 6.38 4.28
N GLN A 17 21.57 7.09 5.28
CA GLN A 17 21.00 7.16 6.63
C GLN A 17 19.63 7.84 6.64
N TYR A 18 19.44 8.91 5.87
CA TYR A 18 18.16 9.61 5.73
C TYR A 18 17.08 8.69 5.15
N LEU A 19 17.37 8.02 4.03
CA LEU A 19 16.44 7.10 3.38
C LEU A 19 16.11 5.90 4.27
N LEU A 20 17.10 5.37 4.98
CA LEU A 20 16.90 4.26 5.90
C LEU A 20 16.04 4.67 7.10
N GLY A 21 16.29 5.85 7.67
CA GLY A 21 15.46 6.41 8.73
C GLY A 21 14.01 6.63 8.29
N HIS A 22 13.79 7.13 7.07
CA HIS A 22 12.45 7.30 6.50
C HIS A 22 11.71 5.97 6.35
N ALA A 23 12.37 4.94 5.78
CA ALA A 23 11.78 3.62 5.64
C ALA A 23 11.46 2.99 7.01
N TYR A 24 12.38 3.10 7.97
CA TYR A 24 12.17 2.59 9.31
C TYR A 24 10.99 3.27 10.02
N MET A 25 10.95 4.60 10.04
CA MET A 25 9.86 5.35 10.68
C MET A 25 8.50 5.09 10.01
N GLY A 26 8.49 4.89 8.70
CA GLY A 26 7.29 4.50 7.97
C GLY A 26 6.75 3.13 8.38
N ALA A 27 7.62 2.12 8.51
CA ALA A 27 7.24 0.79 8.97
C ALA A 27 6.74 0.78 10.43
N VAL A 28 7.38 1.58 11.31
CA VAL A 28 6.90 1.78 12.70
C VAL A 28 5.49 2.37 12.70
N PHE A 29 5.26 3.42 11.91
CA PHE A 29 3.95 4.04 11.78
C PHE A 29 2.90 3.09 11.22
N ALA A 30 3.23 2.36 10.14
CA ALA A 30 2.31 1.42 9.52
C ALA A 30 1.89 0.30 10.49
N THR A 31 2.84 -0.22 11.26
CA THR A 31 2.56 -1.24 12.29
C THR A 31 1.60 -0.70 13.36
N ALA A 32 1.84 0.53 13.85
CA ALA A 32 0.93 1.18 14.81
C ALA A 32 -0.48 1.40 14.24
N VAL A 33 -0.60 1.79 12.97
CA VAL A 33 -1.90 1.92 12.30
C VAL A 33 -2.63 0.57 12.23
N PHE A 34 -1.94 -0.51 11.87
CA PHE A 34 -2.54 -1.83 11.82
C PHE A 34 -2.96 -2.36 13.20
N ASP A 35 -2.14 -2.13 14.24
CA ASP A 35 -2.49 -2.49 15.61
C ASP A 35 -3.79 -1.79 16.04
N LEU A 36 -3.92 -0.49 15.76
CA LEU A 36 -5.15 0.27 16.05
C LEU A 36 -6.35 -0.20 15.23
N LEU A 37 -6.16 -0.58 13.96
CA LEU A 37 -7.24 -1.11 13.11
C LEU A 37 -7.73 -2.49 13.58
N LEU A 38 -6.87 -3.30 14.20
CA LEU A 38 -7.24 -4.60 14.77
C LEU A 38 -8.12 -4.50 16.02
N GLU A 39 -8.07 -3.36 16.71
CA GLU A 39 -8.95 -3.01 17.82
C GLU A 39 -10.32 -2.48 17.33
N ASP A 40 -10.43 -2.07 16.06
CA ASP A 40 -11.67 -1.54 15.51
C ASP A 40 -12.67 -2.64 15.12
N THR A 41 -13.82 -2.65 15.81
CA THR A 41 -14.91 -3.60 15.55
C THR A 41 -15.51 -3.51 14.14
N GLN A 42 -15.38 -2.36 13.46
CA GLN A 42 -15.92 -2.13 12.12
C GLN A 42 -15.37 -3.09 11.08
N TYR A 43 -14.11 -3.51 11.23
CA TYR A 43 -13.43 -4.40 10.29
C TYR A 43 -13.22 -5.82 10.86
N SER A 44 -13.98 -6.20 11.89
CA SER A 44 -13.88 -7.52 12.55
C SER A 44 -14.02 -8.70 11.59
N HIS A 45 -14.84 -8.59 10.54
CA HIS A 45 -14.98 -9.61 9.49
C HIS A 45 -13.74 -9.78 8.61
N HIS A 46 -12.85 -8.79 8.61
CA HIS A 46 -11.59 -8.78 7.86
C HIS A 46 -10.36 -8.96 8.77
N ARG A 47 -10.57 -9.33 10.04
CA ARG A 47 -9.50 -9.44 11.04
C ARG A 47 -8.31 -10.27 10.57
N VAL A 48 -8.56 -11.41 9.93
CA VAL A 48 -7.48 -12.29 9.43
C VAL A 48 -6.59 -11.57 8.41
N ALA A 49 -7.17 -10.79 7.49
CA ALA A 49 -6.41 -10.04 6.51
C ALA A 49 -5.58 -8.93 7.19
N LEU A 50 -6.17 -8.24 8.17
CA LEU A 50 -5.46 -7.23 8.97
C LEU A 50 -4.31 -7.84 9.77
N GLU A 51 -4.49 -8.99 10.40
CA GLU A 51 -3.43 -9.70 11.15
C GLU A 51 -2.26 -10.08 10.22
N GLN A 52 -2.55 -10.61 9.02
CA GLN A 52 -1.53 -10.96 8.04
C GLN A 52 -0.73 -9.74 7.54
N LEU A 53 -1.40 -8.63 7.27
CA LEU A 53 -0.74 -7.38 6.86
C LEU A 53 0.10 -6.80 7.99
N ARG A 54 -0.44 -6.80 9.21
CA ARG A 54 0.25 -6.37 10.41
C ARG A 54 1.52 -7.17 10.65
N ASP A 55 1.48 -8.49 10.49
CA ASP A 55 2.64 -9.36 10.70
C ASP A 55 3.73 -9.14 9.63
N LEU A 56 3.34 -8.84 8.38
CA LEU A 56 4.28 -8.44 7.34
C LEU A 56 4.94 -7.10 7.65
N GLU A 57 4.18 -6.09 8.08
CA GLU A 57 4.73 -4.79 8.50
C GLU A 57 5.65 -4.91 9.72
N ALA A 58 5.26 -5.70 10.73
CA ALA A 58 6.10 -5.96 11.90
C ALA A 58 7.43 -6.65 11.51
N THR A 59 7.40 -7.54 10.52
CA THR A 59 8.61 -8.20 9.97
C THR A 59 9.49 -7.19 9.22
N LEU A 60 8.90 -6.33 8.39
CA LEU A 60 9.61 -5.23 7.71
C LEU A 60 10.26 -4.29 8.73
N GLN A 61 9.50 -3.86 9.74
CA GLN A 61 9.97 -3.02 10.84
C GLN A 61 11.14 -3.67 11.58
N HIS A 62 11.06 -4.96 11.90
CA HIS A 62 12.12 -5.71 12.58
C HIS A 62 13.42 -5.71 11.77
N HIS A 63 13.34 -6.02 10.47
CA HIS A 63 14.52 -6.02 9.60
C HIS A 63 15.09 -4.62 9.41
N LEU A 64 14.25 -3.59 9.24
CA LEU A 64 14.70 -2.20 9.16
C LEU A 64 15.33 -1.72 10.46
N ALA A 65 14.81 -2.14 11.62
CA ALA A 65 15.39 -1.84 12.93
C ALA A 65 16.81 -2.42 13.11
N SER A 66 17.07 -3.59 12.50
CA SER A 66 18.41 -4.21 12.54
C SER A 66 19.44 -3.44 11.72
N LEU A 67 19.00 -2.78 10.63
CA LEU A 67 19.83 -1.91 9.80
C LEU A 67 20.01 -0.52 10.42
N TYR A 68 18.96 -0.02 11.08
CA TYR A 68 18.92 1.32 11.66
C TYR A 68 19.50 1.35 13.09
N THR A 69 20.83 1.30 13.17
CA THR A 69 21.60 1.26 14.42
C THR A 69 21.77 2.63 15.09
N ASP A 70 21.79 3.71 14.31
CA ASP A 70 21.93 5.08 14.83
C ASP A 70 20.58 5.78 15.00
N ARG A 71 19.90 5.45 16.10
CA ARG A 71 18.60 6.03 16.45
C ARG A 71 18.69 7.46 16.96
N SER A 72 19.89 7.97 17.23
CA SER A 72 20.11 9.30 17.82
C SER A 72 19.86 10.44 16.82
N ALA A 73 19.94 10.14 15.51
CA ALA A 73 19.70 11.07 14.42
C ALA A 73 18.28 11.02 13.83
N SER A 74 17.42 10.12 14.32
CA SER A 74 16.05 10.00 13.79
C SER A 74 15.20 11.19 14.24
N PRO A 75 14.36 11.77 13.36
CA PRO A 75 13.36 12.73 13.79
C PRO A 75 12.52 12.09 14.90
N ARG A 76 12.48 12.71 16.08
CA ARG A 76 11.57 12.33 17.16
C ARG A 76 10.15 12.71 16.74
N MET A 77 9.58 11.90 15.85
CA MET A 77 8.17 11.99 15.52
C MET A 77 7.40 11.24 16.59
N ASP A 78 6.36 11.88 17.12
CA ASP A 78 5.35 11.21 17.94
C ASP A 78 4.50 10.32 17.02
N THR A 79 5.04 9.14 16.74
CA THR A 79 4.47 8.18 15.79
C THR A 79 3.13 7.66 16.28
N ASP A 80 2.96 7.51 17.59
CA ASP A 80 1.75 6.97 18.20
C ASP A 80 0.59 7.95 18.02
N THR A 81 0.76 9.21 18.42
CA THR A 81 -0.28 10.24 18.23
C THR A 81 -0.66 10.42 16.75
N ARG A 82 0.33 10.39 15.85
CA ARG A 82 0.06 10.53 14.42
C ARG A 82 -0.64 9.29 13.84
N ALA A 83 -0.30 8.09 14.30
CA ALA A 83 -0.97 6.87 13.89
C ALA A 83 -2.43 6.88 14.34
N GLU A 84 -2.70 7.31 15.58
CA GLU A 84 -4.07 7.49 16.07
C GLU A 84 -4.88 8.48 15.22
N ASP A 85 -4.31 9.65 14.91
CA ASP A 85 -4.97 10.67 14.09
C ASP A 85 -5.27 10.16 12.67
N TYR A 86 -4.31 9.43 12.08
CA TYR A 86 -4.47 8.81 10.78
C TYR A 86 -5.54 7.73 10.81
N THR A 87 -5.47 6.78 11.75
CA THR A 87 -6.47 5.71 11.93
C THR A 87 -7.88 6.29 12.15
N ARG A 88 -8.00 7.35 12.96
CA ARG A 88 -9.28 8.04 13.20
C ARG A 88 -9.87 8.65 11.92
N SER A 89 -9.02 9.03 10.98
CA SER A 89 -9.41 9.57 9.68
C SER A 89 -9.83 8.46 8.72
N ILE A 90 -9.04 7.39 8.60
CA ILE A 90 -9.29 6.31 7.64
C ILE A 90 -10.37 5.31 8.08
N ARG A 91 -10.65 5.16 9.38
CA ARG A 91 -11.70 4.24 9.88
C ARG A 91 -13.10 4.58 9.37
N ARG A 92 -13.33 5.80 8.91
CA ARG A 92 -14.62 6.24 8.36
C ARG A 92 -14.84 5.75 6.92
N LEU A 93 -13.81 5.18 6.30
CA LEU A 93 -13.84 4.72 4.92
C LEU A 93 -14.39 3.30 4.81
N GLY A 94 -14.87 2.94 3.62
CA GLY A 94 -15.18 1.54 3.31
C GLY A 94 -13.93 0.67 3.34
N TRP A 95 -14.08 -0.66 3.50
CA TRP A 95 -12.97 -1.61 3.58
C TRP A 95 -11.91 -1.41 2.48
N GLY A 96 -12.33 -1.34 1.21
CA GLY A 96 -11.39 -1.19 0.09
C GLY A 96 -10.67 0.16 0.06
N GLU A 97 -11.35 1.23 0.45
CA GLU A 97 -10.77 2.58 0.54
C GLU A 97 -9.78 2.66 1.71
N MET A 98 -10.13 2.10 2.87
CA MET A 98 -9.26 1.98 4.03
C MET A 98 -8.00 1.17 3.69
N MET A 99 -8.19 0.00 3.07
CA MET A 99 -7.09 -0.85 2.62
C MET A 99 -6.14 -0.13 1.65
N THR A 100 -6.71 0.59 0.68
CA THR A 100 -5.93 1.40 -0.26
C THR A 100 -5.17 2.51 0.47
N ALA A 101 -5.81 3.21 1.40
CA ALA A 101 -5.18 4.29 2.15
C ALA A 101 -3.99 3.80 2.98
N THR A 102 -4.21 2.78 3.81
CA THR A 102 -3.19 2.22 4.72
C THR A 102 -1.99 1.68 3.94
N THR A 103 -2.23 0.96 2.85
CA THR A 103 -1.16 0.32 2.06
C THR A 103 -0.44 1.30 1.16
N SER A 104 -1.11 2.33 0.64
CA SER A 104 -0.45 3.40 -0.11
C SER A 104 0.53 4.16 0.78
N PHE A 105 0.20 4.39 2.05
CA PHE A 105 1.10 5.05 2.99
C PHE A 105 2.30 4.17 3.35
N GLY A 106 2.07 2.91 3.72
CA GLY A 106 3.14 1.94 4.00
C GLY A 106 4.11 1.83 2.81
N ASN A 107 3.58 1.65 1.61
CA ASN A 107 4.37 1.58 0.37
C ASN A 107 5.11 2.89 0.05
N ALA A 108 4.50 4.06 0.29
CA ALA A 108 5.18 5.35 0.09
C ALA A 108 6.44 5.46 0.97
N SER A 109 6.43 4.85 2.16
CA SER A 109 7.59 4.83 3.02
C SER A 109 8.70 3.87 2.57
N LEU A 110 8.33 2.82 1.82
CA LEU A 110 9.21 1.76 1.33
C LEU A 110 9.64 1.94 -0.13
N CYS A 111 9.07 2.90 -0.87
CA CYS A 111 9.30 3.13 -2.31
C CYS A 111 10.78 3.33 -2.71
N ARG A 112 11.68 3.57 -1.75
CA ARG A 112 13.12 3.73 -1.95
C ARG A 112 13.96 2.52 -1.53
N LEU A 113 13.37 1.35 -1.22
CA LEU A 113 14.11 0.13 -0.87
C LEU A 113 15.08 -0.31 -1.97
N HIS A 114 14.70 -0.17 -3.25
CA HIS A 114 15.60 -0.44 -4.38
C HIS A 114 16.81 0.51 -4.42
N GLN A 115 16.61 1.79 -4.12
CA GLN A 115 17.69 2.78 -4.03
C GLN A 115 18.58 2.49 -2.82
N LEU A 116 17.98 2.17 -1.66
CA LEU A 116 18.70 1.75 -0.47
C LEU A 116 19.57 0.52 -0.71
N ARG A 117 19.08 -0.47 -1.46
CA ARG A 117 19.87 -1.66 -1.85
C ARG A 117 21.14 -1.29 -2.63
N VAL A 118 21.06 -0.29 -3.52
CA VAL A 118 22.22 0.18 -4.31
C VAL A 118 23.24 0.89 -3.42
N LEU A 119 22.74 1.69 -2.47
CA LEU A 119 23.56 2.49 -1.54
C LEU A 119 24.12 1.67 -0.37
N ALA A 120 23.52 0.53 -0.06
CA ALA A 120 23.87 -0.28 1.10
C ALA A 120 25.29 -0.85 1.03
N PRO A 121 25.99 -0.92 2.17
CA PRO A 121 27.26 -1.62 2.26
C PRO A 121 27.06 -3.12 1.96
N GLN A 122 28.10 -3.77 1.42
CA GLN A 122 28.08 -5.18 0.96
C GLN A 122 27.37 -6.18 1.89
N PRO A 123 27.60 -6.22 3.22
CA PRO A 123 26.94 -7.21 4.08
C PRO A 123 25.42 -7.09 4.14
N ASP A 124 24.86 -5.90 3.90
CA ASP A 124 23.45 -5.59 4.14
C ASP A 124 22.57 -5.77 2.88
N ARG A 125 23.19 -5.91 1.70
CA ARG A 125 22.48 -5.95 0.40
C ARG A 125 21.52 -7.14 0.26
N SER A 126 21.84 -8.27 0.87
CA SER A 126 20.96 -9.45 0.90
C SER A 126 19.68 -9.15 1.68
N LEU A 127 19.79 -8.46 2.82
CA LEU A 127 18.65 -8.07 3.65
C LEU A 127 17.69 -7.13 2.91
N TYR A 128 18.21 -6.20 2.11
CA TYR A 128 17.38 -5.36 1.25
C TYR A 128 16.61 -6.15 0.18
N SER A 129 17.15 -7.26 -0.31
CA SER A 129 16.42 -8.12 -1.24
C SER A 129 15.25 -8.82 -0.54
N THR A 130 15.42 -9.23 0.72
CA THR A 130 14.33 -9.72 1.58
C THR A 130 13.28 -8.64 1.83
N LEU A 131 13.69 -7.42 2.17
CA LEU A 131 12.77 -6.30 2.40
C LEU A 131 11.91 -5.99 1.15
N ILE A 132 12.52 -5.96 -0.03
CA ILE A 132 11.81 -5.74 -1.30
C ILE A 132 10.79 -6.86 -1.56
N HIS A 133 11.15 -8.12 -1.24
CA HIS A 133 10.23 -9.23 -1.39
C HIS A 133 9.03 -9.13 -0.43
N LEU A 134 9.27 -8.73 0.82
CA LEU A 134 8.22 -8.50 1.82
C LEU A 134 7.28 -7.36 1.42
N GLU A 135 7.81 -6.24 0.91
CA GLU A 135 7.02 -5.14 0.36
C GLU A 135 6.10 -5.64 -0.79
N GLY A 136 6.63 -6.45 -1.69
CA GLY A 136 5.83 -7.06 -2.77
C GLY A 136 4.71 -7.97 -2.26
N ASN A 137 4.97 -8.76 -1.21
CA ASN A 137 3.97 -9.62 -0.58
C ASN A 137 2.88 -8.79 0.10
N LEU A 138 3.24 -7.68 0.75
CA LEU A 138 2.29 -6.76 1.37
C LEU A 138 1.35 -6.13 0.32
N ILE A 139 1.90 -5.66 -0.81
CA ILE A 139 1.10 -5.09 -1.91
C ILE A 139 0.15 -6.14 -2.50
N THR A 140 0.64 -7.37 -2.67
CA THR A 140 -0.16 -8.47 -3.22
C THR A 140 -1.31 -8.83 -2.28
N LEU A 141 -1.02 -9.00 -0.99
CA LEU A 141 -2.01 -9.31 0.02
C LEU A 141 -3.05 -8.18 0.16
N ALA A 142 -2.62 -6.93 0.14
CA ALA A 142 -3.49 -5.77 0.17
C ALA A 142 -4.46 -5.72 -1.01
N LYS A 143 -3.94 -6.04 -2.21
CA LYS A 143 -4.74 -6.13 -3.42
C LYS A 143 -5.76 -7.26 -3.31
N ASP A 144 -5.34 -8.46 -2.93
CA ASP A 144 -6.24 -9.61 -2.79
C ASP A 144 -7.33 -9.35 -1.74
N ALA A 145 -6.96 -8.69 -0.64
CA ALA A 145 -7.88 -8.27 0.42
C ALA A 145 -8.91 -7.24 -0.07
N THR A 146 -8.53 -6.36 -1.01
CA THR A 146 -9.42 -5.34 -1.61
C THR A 146 -10.30 -5.92 -2.72
N ASP A 147 -9.74 -6.81 -3.53
CA ASP A 147 -10.40 -7.46 -4.68
C ASP A 147 -11.36 -8.58 -4.26
N SER A 148 -11.27 -9.03 -3.01
CA SER A 148 -12.23 -9.91 -2.34
C SER A 148 -13.58 -9.21 -2.16
N ARG A 149 -14.27 -8.98 -3.28
CA ARG A 149 -15.68 -8.58 -3.30
C ARG A 149 -16.45 -9.66 -2.53
N PRO A 150 -17.26 -9.30 -1.53
CA PRO A 150 -18.38 -10.15 -1.20
C PRO A 150 -19.22 -10.26 -2.47
N THR A 151 -19.44 -11.48 -2.96
CA THR A 151 -20.41 -11.78 -4.01
C THR A 151 -21.82 -11.55 -3.49
N THR A 152 -22.12 -10.36 -2.99
CA THR A 152 -23.47 -9.85 -2.81
C THR A 152 -23.89 -9.21 -4.12
N ARG A 153 -24.09 -10.05 -5.15
CA ARG A 153 -25.31 -9.88 -5.93
C ARG A 153 -26.44 -10.17 -4.96
N LEU A 154 -26.86 -9.15 -4.21
CA LEU A 154 -28.20 -9.11 -3.65
C LEU A 154 -29.12 -9.22 -4.86
N VAL A 155 -29.51 -10.46 -5.15
CA VAL A 155 -30.78 -10.73 -5.80
C VAL A 155 -31.79 -10.09 -4.87
N SER A 156 -32.24 -8.89 -5.23
CA SER A 156 -33.47 -8.35 -4.71
C SER A 156 -34.58 -9.30 -5.17
N ILE A 157 -34.84 -10.34 -4.38
CA ILE A 157 -36.11 -11.06 -4.40
C ILE A 157 -37.07 -10.17 -3.60
N LEU A 158 -37.40 -9.01 -4.17
CA LEU A 158 -38.65 -8.35 -3.86
C LEU A 158 -39.73 -9.11 -4.63
N PRO A 159 -40.77 -9.65 -3.96
CA PRO A 159 -41.91 -10.19 -4.65
C PRO A 159 -42.68 -9.02 -5.28
N GLY A 160 -42.73 -8.99 -6.61
CA GLY A 160 -43.61 -8.10 -7.35
C GLY A 160 -42.95 -6.85 -7.88
N SER A 161 -42.30 -6.95 -9.04
CA SER A 161 -42.34 -5.90 -10.05
C SER A 161 -42.08 -6.49 -11.43
N ARG A 162 -42.91 -6.04 -12.38
CA ARG A 162 -43.19 -6.63 -13.68
C ARG A 162 -41.94 -6.76 -14.56
N ARG A 163 -41.87 -7.86 -15.31
CA ARG A 163 -40.99 -7.99 -16.49
C ARG A 163 -41.26 -6.81 -17.45
N PRO A 164 -40.22 -6.14 -17.98
CA PRO A 164 -40.30 -5.59 -19.32
C PRO A 164 -39.81 -6.65 -20.31
N GLU A 165 -40.60 -6.81 -21.36
CA GLU A 165 -40.42 -7.74 -22.46
C GLU A 165 -39.08 -7.52 -23.18
N ARG A 166 -38.55 -8.63 -23.71
CA ARG A 166 -37.53 -8.61 -24.76
C ARG A 166 -38.08 -7.82 -25.95
N LEU A 167 -37.52 -6.65 -26.23
CA LEU A 167 -37.60 -6.04 -27.55
C LEU A 167 -36.33 -6.35 -28.32
N ASN A 168 -36.45 -7.38 -29.15
CA ASN A 168 -35.55 -7.71 -30.23
C ASN A 168 -35.77 -6.66 -31.33
N MET A 169 -34.87 -5.69 -31.49
CA MET A 169 -34.89 -4.71 -32.59
C MET A 169 -33.47 -4.56 -33.15
N THR A 170 -32.92 -5.66 -33.66
CA THR A 170 -32.06 -5.60 -34.83
C THR A 170 -32.92 -5.13 -35.99
N HIS A 171 -32.86 -3.84 -36.34
CA HIS A 171 -32.99 -3.27 -37.70
C HIS A 171 -33.21 -1.74 -37.58
N HIS A 172 -32.59 -0.99 -38.49
CA HIS A 172 -32.74 0.46 -38.74
C HIS A 172 -31.93 1.47 -37.90
N LEU A 173 -30.61 1.45 -38.07
CA LEU A 173 -29.80 2.68 -38.13
C LEU A 173 -28.91 2.71 -39.37
N ASP A 174 -29.51 2.35 -40.51
CA ASP A 174 -28.93 2.48 -41.85
C ASP A 174 -29.65 3.59 -42.67
N GLN A 175 -30.29 4.54 -41.99
CA GLN A 175 -31.07 5.62 -42.62
C GLN A 175 -30.74 7.04 -42.14
N LEU A 176 -29.55 7.26 -41.55
CA LEU A 176 -29.06 8.61 -41.21
C LEU A 176 -27.79 9.02 -41.97
N GLN A 177 -27.58 8.48 -43.17
CA GLN A 177 -26.47 8.87 -44.06
C GLN A 177 -26.93 9.33 -45.47
N LYS A 178 -28.22 9.67 -45.65
CA LYS A 178 -28.77 10.17 -46.94
C LYS A 178 -29.70 11.38 -46.83
N ALA A 179 -29.64 12.16 -45.76
CA ALA A 179 -30.33 13.45 -45.68
C ALA A 179 -29.43 14.46 -44.98
N GLY A 180 -28.52 15.05 -45.74
CA GLY A 180 -27.56 16.06 -45.28
C GLY A 180 -26.56 16.39 -46.37
N ALA A 181 -27.08 16.64 -47.57
CA ALA A 181 -26.43 17.45 -48.59
C ALA A 181 -26.73 18.92 -48.28
#